data_AF-A0A5N6NGP2-F1
#
_entry.id   AF-A0A5N6NGP2-F1
#
_cell.length_a   1.000
_cell.length_b   1.000
_cell.length_c   1.000
_cell.angle_alpha   90.00
_cell.angle_beta   90.00
_cell.angle_gamma   90.00
#
_symmetry.space_group_name_H-M   'P 1'
#
loop_
_entity.id
_entity.type
_entity.pdbx_description
1 polymer ?
#
loop_
_entity_poly.entity_id
_entity_poly.type
_entity_poly.pdbx_seq_one_letter_code
_entity_poly.pdbx_strand_id
1 'polypeptide(L)'
;MFGRGSNARNLKRKAEKARINMMVERKGTEGAVGLLRWIEKLESVFAMAECSEENRVKYSTGTLEGSALTWWNTHVQTLGLETANTIPWEEFTRMLHEEYCPRDEIRKLEEEFWVHKMVGSEIEKY
;
A
#
# COMPACT_ATOMS: atom_id res chain seq x y z
N MET A 1 -4.21 7.62 42.17
CA MET A 1 -5.00 8.01 40.98
C MET A 1 -4.16 7.78 39.72
N PHE A 2 -4.13 6.55 39.21
CA PHE A 2 -3.43 6.20 37.97
C PHE A 2 -4.44 6.09 36.83
N GLY A 3 -4.43 7.03 35.88
CA GLY A 3 -5.39 6.98 34.77
C GLY A 3 -5.24 8.04 33.67
N ARG A 4 -4.26 8.95 33.74
CA ARG A 4 -4.13 10.04 32.76
C ARG A 4 -3.14 9.78 31.61
N GLY A 5 -2.13 8.93 31.81
CA GLY A 5 -1.08 8.68 30.80
C GLY A 5 -1.49 7.81 29.61
N SER A 6 -2.43 6.87 29.79
CA SER A 6 -2.91 6.00 28.71
C SER A 6 -3.85 6.72 27.75
N ASN A 7 -4.63 7.69 28.25
CA ASN A 7 -5.62 8.41 27.44
C ASN A 7 -4.95 9.37 26.43
N ALA A 8 -3.88 10.06 26.84
CA ALA A 8 -3.15 10.98 25.96
C ALA A 8 -2.42 10.26 24.81
N ARG A 9 -1.81 9.10 25.08
CA ARG A 9 -1.19 8.26 24.04
C ARG A 9 -2.23 7.68 23.08
N ASN A 10 -3.38 7.25 23.60
CA ASN A 10 -4.49 6.78 22.78
C ASN A 10 -5.10 7.92 21.93
N LEU A 11 -5.19 9.14 22.47
CA LEU A 11 -5.64 10.32 21.72
C LEU A 11 -4.65 10.73 20.63
N LYS A 12 -3.34 10.69 20.89
CA LYS A 12 -2.31 10.92 19.86
C LYS A 12 -2.38 9.86 18.77
N ARG A 13 -2.41 8.57 19.14
CA ARG A 13 -2.60 7.47 18.18
C ARG A 13 -3.90 7.58 17.40
N LYS A 14 -4.99 8.02 18.04
CA LYS A 14 -6.29 8.22 17.39
C LYS A 14 -6.28 9.42 16.45
N ALA A 15 -5.61 10.52 16.81
CA ALA A 15 -5.45 11.71 15.98
C ALA A 15 -4.50 11.47 14.81
N GLU A 16 -3.44 10.69 15.02
CA GLU A 16 -2.50 10.27 13.98
C GLU A 16 -3.15 9.26 13.04
N LYS A 17 -3.86 8.26 13.58
CA LYS A 17 -4.70 7.35 12.78
C LYS A 17 -5.77 8.12 12.00
N ALA A 18 -6.42 9.10 12.60
CA ALA A 18 -7.38 9.96 11.91
C ALA A 18 -6.72 10.83 10.84
N ARG A 19 -5.52 11.36 11.07
CA ARG A 19 -4.73 12.10 10.07
C ARG A 19 -4.31 11.21 8.90
N ILE A 20 -3.84 10.00 9.17
CA ILE A 20 -3.49 9.01 8.16
C ILE A 20 -4.75 8.63 7.36
N ASN A 21 -5.86 8.32 8.03
CA ASN A 21 -7.11 7.92 7.37
C ASN A 21 -7.74 9.06 6.56
N MET A 22 -7.66 10.30 7.05
CA MET A 22 -8.16 11.50 6.39
C MET A 22 -7.26 11.94 5.22
N MET A 23 -5.97 11.58 5.25
CA MET A 23 -5.09 11.71 4.09
C MET A 23 -5.33 10.56 3.10
N VAL A 24 -5.62 9.35 3.54
CA VAL A 24 -5.77 8.15 2.71
C VAL A 24 -7.26 7.88 2.40
N GLU A 25 -7.99 8.88 1.90
CA GLU A 25 -9.29 8.62 1.28
C GLU A 25 -9.08 7.94 -0.08
N ARG A 26 -9.40 6.64 -0.15
CA ARG A 26 -9.37 5.87 -1.39
C ARG A 26 -10.67 6.10 -2.16
N LYS A 27 -10.64 6.83 -3.27
CA LYS A 27 -11.64 6.65 -4.32
C LYS A 27 -11.38 5.31 -5.00
N GLY A 28 -12.09 4.28 -4.55
CA GLY A 28 -11.99 2.95 -5.13
C GLY A 28 -12.49 2.94 -6.57
N THR A 29 -11.57 2.86 -7.53
CA THR A 29 -11.82 2.39 -8.92
C THR A 29 -10.53 2.20 -9.75
N GLU A 30 -9.37 2.62 -9.28
CA GLU A 30 -8.13 2.58 -10.08
C GLU A 30 -7.33 1.33 -9.71
N GLY A 31 -7.10 0.40 -10.66
CA GLY A 31 -6.39 -0.88 -10.47
C GLY A 31 -4.93 -0.74 -10.01
N ALA A 32 -3.97 -1.32 -10.73
CA ALA A 32 -2.55 -1.28 -10.34
C ALA A 32 -2.02 0.16 -10.08
N VAL A 33 -2.50 1.14 -10.85
CA VAL A 33 -2.14 2.57 -10.68
C VAL A 33 -2.67 3.16 -9.38
N GLY A 34 -3.90 2.80 -8.97
CA GLY A 34 -4.48 3.29 -7.73
C GLY A 34 -3.78 2.70 -6.50
N LEU A 35 -3.36 1.44 -6.59
CA LEU A 35 -2.54 0.80 -5.58
C LEU A 35 -1.16 1.48 -5.44
N LEU A 36 -0.46 1.72 -6.55
CA LEU A 36 0.84 2.41 -6.56
C LEU A 36 0.76 3.78 -5.89
N ARG A 37 -0.22 4.60 -6.30
CA ARG A 37 -0.45 5.93 -5.72
C ARG A 37 -0.78 5.88 -4.23
N TRP A 38 -1.48 4.84 -3.78
CA TRP A 38 -1.77 4.63 -2.37
C TRP A 38 -0.50 4.29 -1.57
N ILE A 39 0.39 3.45 -2.11
CA ILE A 39 1.68 3.11 -1.49
C ILE A 39 2.56 4.36 -1.37
N GLU A 40 2.75 5.13 -2.45
CA GLU A 40 3.56 6.36 -2.45
C GLU A 40 3.05 7.39 -1.42
N LYS A 41 1.73 7.51 -1.30
CA LYS A 41 1.10 8.39 -0.31
C LYS A 41 1.38 7.93 1.11
N LEU A 42 1.31 6.63 1.38
CA LEU A 42 1.63 6.07 2.70
C LEU A 42 3.12 6.26 3.03
N GLU A 43 4.01 6.07 2.08
CA GLU A 43 5.45 6.30 2.27
C GLU A 43 5.75 7.76 2.60
N SER A 44 5.10 8.69 1.91
CA SER A 44 5.18 10.13 2.22
C SER A 44 4.70 10.43 3.64
N VAL A 45 3.59 9.81 4.06
CA VAL A 45 3.03 9.98 5.41
C VAL A 45 3.95 9.37 6.47
N PHE A 46 4.53 8.19 6.21
CA PHE A 46 5.49 7.56 7.11
C PHE A 46 6.77 8.39 7.27
N ALA A 47 7.27 8.98 6.18
CA ALA A 47 8.41 9.88 6.21
C ALA A 47 8.13 11.14 7.03
N MET A 48 6.97 11.78 6.85
CA MET A 48 6.58 12.96 7.63
C MET A 48 6.31 12.67 9.11
N ALA A 49 5.79 11.48 9.42
CA ALA A 49 5.44 11.07 10.79
C ALA A 49 6.60 10.41 11.55
N GLU A 50 7.77 10.25 10.93
CA GLU A 50 8.91 9.49 11.47
C GLU A 50 8.47 8.09 11.96
N CYS A 51 7.62 7.44 11.17
CA CYS A 51 7.00 6.18 11.57
C CYS A 51 8.01 5.02 11.49
N SER A 52 8.18 4.31 12.61
CA SER A 52 9.04 3.14 12.68
C SER A 52 8.52 2.02 11.79
N GLU A 53 9.43 1.26 11.18
CA GLU A 53 9.08 0.22 10.18
C GLU A 53 8.10 -0.82 10.72
N GLU A 54 8.25 -1.23 11.98
CA GLU A 54 7.39 -2.19 12.68
C GLU A 54 5.91 -1.76 12.81
N ASN A 55 5.63 -0.46 12.63
CA ASN A 55 4.29 0.09 12.73
C ASN A 55 3.68 0.45 11.37
N ARG A 56 4.49 0.52 10.30
CA ARG A 56 4.01 0.87 8.95
C ARG A 56 2.92 -0.08 8.48
N VAL A 57 3.15 -1.39 8.58
CA VAL A 57 2.18 -2.42 8.20
C VAL A 57 0.92 -2.36 9.07
N LYS A 58 1.04 -2.11 10.38
CA LYS A 58 -0.12 -1.96 11.27
C LYS A 58 -0.99 -0.76 10.91
N TYR A 59 -0.37 0.33 10.51
CA TYR A 59 -1.09 1.54 10.11
C TYR A 59 -1.71 1.40 8.72
N SER A 60 -0.97 0.86 7.74
CA SER A 60 -1.45 0.67 6.38
C SER A 60 -2.64 -0.29 6.32
N THR A 61 -2.56 -1.41 7.03
CA THR A 61 -3.62 -2.42 7.07
C THR A 61 -4.89 -1.89 7.72
N GLY A 62 -4.75 -0.91 8.63
CA GLY A 62 -5.86 -0.16 9.19
C GLY A 62 -6.56 0.81 8.23
N THR A 63 -5.99 1.06 7.05
CA THR A 63 -6.57 1.87 5.97
C THR A 63 -7.10 1.03 4.80
N LEU A 64 -6.92 -0.30 4.85
CA LEU A 64 -7.45 -1.20 3.82
C LEU A 64 -8.96 -1.32 3.95
N GLU A 65 -9.64 -1.34 2.81
CA GLU A 65 -11.10 -1.47 2.73
C GLU A 65 -11.51 -2.45 1.62
N GLY A 66 -12.73 -2.99 1.73
CA GLY A 66 -13.34 -3.87 0.72
C GLY A 66 -12.51 -5.13 0.44
N SER A 67 -12.23 -5.40 -0.84
CA SER A 67 -11.50 -6.60 -1.27
C SER A 67 -10.07 -6.67 -0.71
N ALA A 68 -9.40 -5.53 -0.54
CA ALA A 68 -8.02 -5.50 -0.03
C ALA A 68 -7.96 -5.84 1.47
N LEU A 69 -8.96 -5.40 2.23
CA LEU A 69 -9.10 -5.81 3.64
C LEU A 69 -9.40 -7.31 3.75
N THR A 70 -10.26 -7.84 2.87
CA THR A 70 -10.61 -9.26 2.86
C THR A 70 -9.40 -10.14 2.52
N TRP A 71 -8.62 -9.74 1.52
CA TRP A 71 -7.35 -10.38 1.17
C TRP A 71 -6.37 -10.38 2.34
N TRP A 72 -6.13 -9.22 2.95
CA TRP A 72 -5.20 -9.10 4.07
C TRP A 72 -5.63 -9.94 5.28
N ASN A 73 -6.93 -9.96 5.61
CA ASN A 73 -7.45 -10.80 6.68
C ASN A 73 -7.24 -12.29 6.42
N THR A 74 -7.38 -12.75 5.17
CA THR A 74 -7.10 -14.14 4.77
C THR A 74 -5.61 -14.46 4.95
N HIS A 75 -4.75 -13.50 4.60
CA HIS A 75 -3.31 -13.63 4.78
C HIS A 75 -2.91 -13.72 6.26
N VAL A 76 -3.49 -12.87 7.11
CA VAL A 76 -3.32 -12.88 8.57
C VAL A 76 -3.81 -14.20 9.18
N GLN A 77 -4.91 -14.76 8.69
CA GLN A 77 -5.39 -16.08 9.15
C GLN A 77 -4.41 -17.21 8.81
N THR A 78 -3.70 -17.09 7.69
CA THR A 78 -2.74 -18.11 7.22
C THR A 78 -1.40 -18.00 7.94
N LEU A 79 -0.85 -16.80 8.09
CA LEU A 79 0.46 -16.56 8.72
C LEU A 79 0.40 -16.43 10.25
N GLY A 80 -0.77 -16.10 10.79
CA GLY A 80 -0.94 -15.67 12.17
C GLY A 80 -0.69 -14.17 12.37
N LEU A 81 -1.42 -13.57 13.31
CA LEU A 81 -1.39 -12.11 13.57
C LEU A 81 -0.01 -11.61 14.01
N GLU A 82 0.74 -12.38 14.80
CA GLU A 82 2.09 -11.98 15.24
C GLU A 82 3.05 -11.93 14.06
N THR A 83 3.11 -13.00 13.26
CA THR A 83 3.92 -13.07 12.05
C THR A 83 3.56 -11.95 11.07
N ALA A 84 2.26 -11.75 10.80
CA ALA A 84 1.80 -10.71 9.88
C ALA A 84 2.20 -9.29 10.33
N ASN A 85 2.28 -9.05 11.64
CA ASN A 85 2.73 -7.78 12.21
C ASN A 85 4.25 -7.58 12.19
N THR A 86 5.02 -8.65 11.98
CA THR A 86 6.49 -8.60 11.82
C THR A 86 6.95 -8.45 10.38
N ILE A 87 6.03 -8.55 9.42
CA ILE A 87 6.33 -8.37 8.00
C ILE A 87 6.89 -6.96 7.78
N PRO A 88 8.07 -6.81 7.19
CA PRO A 88 8.62 -5.51 6.85
C PRO A 88 7.76 -4.84 5.77
N TRP A 89 7.75 -3.50 5.75
CA TRP A 89 6.95 -2.72 4.79
C TRP A 89 7.20 -3.12 3.33
N GLU A 90 8.46 -3.36 2.98
CA GLU A 90 8.89 -3.79 1.64
C GLU A 90 8.27 -5.12 1.21
N GLU A 91 8.15 -6.07 2.15
CA GLU A 91 7.54 -7.37 1.86
C GLU A 91 6.03 -7.25 1.72
N PHE A 92 5.40 -6.41 2.56
CA PHE A 92 3.97 -6.12 2.46
C PHE A 92 3.61 -5.47 1.11
N THR A 93 4.39 -4.48 0.64
CA THR A 93 4.16 -3.86 -0.67
C THR A 93 4.40 -4.85 -1.80
N ARG A 94 5.43 -5.69 -1.73
CA ARG A 94 5.68 -6.77 -2.70
C ARG A 94 4.48 -7.71 -2.83
N MET A 95 3.90 -8.15 -1.72
CA MET A 95 2.73 -9.03 -1.73
C MET A 95 1.50 -8.35 -2.32
N LEU A 96 1.27 -7.07 -2.02
CA LEU A 96 0.20 -6.29 -2.63
C LEU A 96 0.38 -6.16 -4.14
N HIS A 97 1.62 -5.95 -4.62
CA HIS A 97 1.92 -5.93 -6.04
C HIS A 97 1.64 -7.28 -6.69
N GLU A 98 1.98 -8.40 -6.06
CA GLU A 98 1.71 -9.73 -6.63
C GLU A 98 0.22 -10.05 -6.73
N GLU A 99 -0.59 -9.63 -5.75
CA GLU A 99 -2.04 -9.84 -5.74
C GLU A 99 -2.77 -8.95 -6.76
N TYR A 100 -2.42 -7.67 -6.82
CA TYR A 100 -3.19 -6.65 -7.54
C TYR A 100 -2.53 -6.15 -8.82
N CYS A 101 -1.25 -6.47 -9.04
CA CYS A 101 -0.53 -6.20 -10.27
C CYS A 101 0.01 -7.53 -10.81
N PRO A 102 -0.88 -8.40 -11.34
CA PRO A 102 -0.46 -9.67 -11.90
C PRO A 102 0.55 -9.42 -13.01
N ARG A 103 1.63 -10.23 -13.01
CA ARG A 103 2.76 -10.14 -13.95
C ARG A 103 2.31 -10.11 -15.43
N ASP A 104 1.13 -10.62 -15.73
CA ASP A 104 0.51 -10.60 -17.06
C ASP A 104 0.09 -9.20 -17.53
N GLU A 105 -0.34 -8.30 -16.64
CA GLU A 105 -0.63 -6.90 -17.00
C GLU A 105 0.66 -6.12 -17.24
N ILE A 106 1.69 -6.36 -16.43
CA ILE A 106 3.03 -5.78 -16.65
C ILE A 106 3.60 -6.26 -17.99
N ARG A 107 3.51 -7.56 -18.27
CA ARG A 107 3.97 -8.14 -19.53
C ARG A 107 3.20 -7.61 -20.74
N LYS A 108 1.89 -7.42 -20.64
CA LYS A 108 1.10 -6.78 -21.71
C LYS A 108 1.55 -5.33 -21.95
N LEU A 109 1.80 -4.56 -20.89
CA LEU A 109 2.31 -3.20 -21.01
C LEU A 109 3.73 -3.17 -21.61
N GLU A 110 4.60 -4.11 -21.26
CA GLU A 110 5.92 -4.28 -21.88
C GLU A 110 5.84 -4.67 -23.36
N GLU A 111 4.93 -5.58 -23.72
CA GLU A 111 4.67 -5.99 -25.11
C GLU A 111 4.10 -4.82 -25.94
N GLU A 112 3.12 -4.07 -25.42
CA GLU A 112 2.57 -2.88 -26.07
C GLU A 112 3.63 -1.78 -26.25
N PHE A 113 4.49 -1.57 -25.25
CA PHE A 113 5.60 -0.62 -25.32
C PHE A 113 6.64 -1.04 -26.39
N TRP A 114 6.94 -2.33 -26.48
CA TRP A 114 7.83 -2.88 -27.51
C TRP A 114 7.26 -2.72 -28.92
N VAL A 115 5.97 -3.00 -29.12
CA VAL A 115 5.28 -2.78 -30.40
C VAL A 115 5.32 -1.31 -30.80
N HIS A 116 5.06 -0.40 -29.86
CA HIS A 116 5.09 1.04 -30.11
C HIS A 116 6.49 1.56 -30.49
N LYS A 117 7.55 1.06 -29.82
CA LYS A 117 8.95 1.42 -30.12
C LYS A 117 9.42 0.91 -31.49
N MET A 118 8.95 -0.27 -31.91
CA MET A 118 9.23 -0.81 -33.25
C MET A 118 8.58 0.04 -34.36
N VAL A 119 7.32 0.47 -34.18
CA VAL A 119 6.60 1.30 -35.17
C VAL A 119 7.20 2.71 -35.29
N GLY A 120 7.74 3.28 -34.20
CA GLY A 120 8.44 4.57 -34.24
C GLY A 120 9.80 4.53 -34.97
N SER A 121 10.40 3.35 -35.14
CA SER A 121 11.70 3.18 -35.80
C SER A 121 11.59 3.06 -37.34
N GLU A 122 10.38 2.97 -37.90
CA GLU A 122 10.15 2.96 -39.36
C GLU A 122 9.94 4.36 -39.99
N ILE A 123 9.95 5.44 -39.19
CA ILE A 123 9.68 6.82 -39.67
C ILE A 123 10.96 7.63 -39.99
N GLU A 124 12.16 7.04 -39.90
CA GLU A 124 13.42 7.71 -40.31
C GLU A 124 13.96 7.23 -41.68
N LYS A 125 13.09 6.97 -42.65
CA LYS A 125 13.54 6.56 -43.98
C LYS A 125 12.74 7.12 -45.15
N TYR A 126 12.51 8.43 -45.17
CA TYR A 126 12.21 9.17 -46.41
C TYR A 126 12.78 10.58 -46.38
#